data_AF-A0A9P5HM17-F1
#
_entry.id   AF-A0A9P5HM17-F1
#
_cell.length_a   1.000
_cell.length_b   1.000
_cell.length_c   1.000
_cell.angle_alpha   90.00
_cell.angle_beta   90.00
_cell.angle_gamma   90.00
#
_symmetry.space_group_name_H-M   'P 1'
#
loop_
_entity.id
_entity.type
_entity.pdbx_description
1 polymer ?
#
loop_
_entity_poly.entity_id
_entity_poly.type
_entity_poly.pdbx_seq_one_letter_code
_entity_poly.pdbx_strand_id
1 'polypeptide(L)'
;MMAAPGHEQRDVSHSQFGDNTFINQGNVHGNVYYGLPHPPVRAEVIRVLPYPRNEDLVHRQDIINRLDELLPQTRGSHSAALWGLGGSGKTQIALDYAYRRCDDDGCCVFWVHADNEATFLADYKTIGKKLGVDARLDGSDLLDAVRIEIEARSKWVMILDNADDLRLFGVGQQAKGEGANKNQNLHRYIPCTSQGIVLWTSRDAHVAGTLVGPRRGIEVRSMAMGEAMTLLARMRDEPSTSLEAGSDTLLEELQCLPLAISQAGVYMRHMSMTVGQYLDLLRQGATRCKMLKVSTVDRYRRPEVSNSVLETWRISTERIRVESEISYQMLHVVAYVDSQDIPYDLMAVAASRYHVDDENSTGQATELEVLEAIARLKEFSFLSLRQTENGGRRYEMHKLVQEAVQYWLKVSGPMETIVGKTPEVGSGPRTGEAYYSGIALQIASGQK
;
A
#
# COMPACT_ATOMS: atom_id res chain seq x y z
N MET A 1 46.97 -32.61 41.14
CA MET A 1 47.73 -31.87 40.11
C MET A 1 48.43 -32.90 39.23
N MET A 2 47.79 -33.29 38.12
CA MET A 2 48.33 -34.20 37.10
C MET A 2 48.14 -33.50 35.75
N ALA A 3 49.23 -33.30 35.01
CA ALA A 3 49.27 -32.56 33.75
C ALA A 3 49.04 -33.50 32.56
N ALA A 4 48.23 -33.05 31.60
CA ALA A 4 47.93 -33.74 30.34
C ALA A 4 49.13 -33.71 29.37
N PRO A 5 49.28 -34.70 28.48
CA PRO A 5 50.21 -34.60 27.36
C PRO A 5 49.56 -33.79 26.22
N GLY A 6 50.29 -32.81 25.69
CA GLY A 6 49.85 -31.94 24.61
C GLY A 6 49.70 -32.69 23.29
N HIS A 7 48.59 -32.46 22.59
CA HIS A 7 48.46 -32.79 21.18
C HIS A 7 49.22 -31.73 20.35
N GLU A 8 50.37 -32.10 19.80
CA GLU A 8 51.01 -31.34 18.72
C GLU A 8 50.21 -31.57 17.43
N GLN A 9 49.43 -30.56 17.02
CA GLN A 9 48.87 -30.51 15.67
C GLN A 9 49.96 -29.95 14.75
N ARG A 10 50.61 -30.82 13.97
CA ARG A 10 51.53 -30.39 12.92
C ARG A 10 50.71 -30.01 11.69
N ASP A 11 50.68 -28.72 11.41
CA ASP A 11 50.13 -28.18 10.17
C ASP A 11 51.16 -28.38 9.06
N VAL A 12 50.82 -29.16 8.03
CA VAL A 12 51.70 -29.42 6.88
C VAL A 12 51.16 -28.61 5.71
N SER A 13 51.40 -27.30 5.73
CA SER A 13 51.11 -26.44 4.59
C SER A 13 52.32 -26.45 3.64
N HIS A 14 52.20 -27.25 2.58
CA HIS A 14 53.09 -27.37 1.41
C HIS A 14 54.16 -28.47 1.48
N SER A 15 53.92 -29.52 0.69
CA SER A 15 54.95 -30.46 0.25
C SER A 15 54.90 -30.53 -1.27
N GLN A 16 56.03 -30.25 -1.93
CA GLN A 16 56.24 -30.57 -3.34
C GLN A 16 56.99 -31.91 -3.41
N PHE A 17 56.40 -32.88 -4.10
CA PHE A 17 57.01 -34.18 -4.34
C PHE A 17 57.62 -34.18 -5.74
N GLY A 18 58.87 -34.62 -5.86
CA GLY A 18 59.54 -34.81 -7.16
C GLY A 18 59.18 -36.16 -7.79
N ASP A 19 59.42 -36.28 -9.09
CA ASP A 19 59.17 -37.50 -9.87
C ASP A 19 60.02 -38.66 -9.30
N ASN A 20 59.33 -39.74 -8.88
CA ASN A 20 59.81 -40.94 -8.16
C ASN A 20 59.74 -40.95 -6.63
N THR A 21 58.90 -40.13 -6.01
CA THR A 21 58.62 -40.29 -4.57
C THR A 21 57.56 -41.39 -4.31
N PHE A 22 57.92 -42.44 -3.55
CA PHE A 22 56.97 -43.45 -3.08
C PHE A 22 56.51 -43.13 -1.64
N ILE A 23 55.21 -42.92 -1.47
CA ILE A 23 54.58 -42.69 -0.16
C ILE A 23 53.96 -44.01 0.31
N ASN A 24 54.50 -44.59 1.39
CA ASN A 24 53.85 -45.68 2.10
C ASN A 24 52.83 -45.13 3.10
N GLN A 25 51.55 -45.11 2.74
CA GLN A 25 50.47 -44.88 3.70
C GLN A 25 50.12 -46.21 4.39
N GLY A 26 50.43 -46.31 5.69
CA GLY A 26 49.97 -47.42 6.52
C GLY A 26 48.45 -47.44 6.66
N ASN A 27 47.89 -48.62 6.95
CA ASN A 27 46.45 -48.84 7.10
C ASN A 27 45.81 -47.85 8.09
N VAL A 28 44.92 -47.00 7.58
CA VAL A 28 44.06 -46.14 8.38
C VAL A 28 42.83 -46.97 8.79
N HIS A 29 42.72 -47.34 10.06
CA HIS A 29 41.48 -47.86 10.62
C HIS A 29 40.57 -46.69 11.02
N GLY A 30 39.80 -46.19 10.05
CA GLY A 30 38.69 -45.27 10.31
C GLY A 30 37.38 -46.05 10.32
N ASN A 31 36.62 -45.98 11.41
CA ASN A 31 35.23 -46.45 11.41
C ASN A 31 34.42 -45.55 10.47
N VAL A 32 34.11 -46.06 9.28
CA VAL A 32 33.20 -45.41 8.34
C VAL A 32 31.77 -45.70 8.80
N TYR A 33 31.16 -44.74 9.48
CA TYR A 33 29.73 -44.75 9.70
C TYR A 33 29.04 -44.40 8.37
N TYR A 34 28.48 -45.40 7.69
CA TYR A 34 27.50 -45.17 6.64
C TYR A 34 26.25 -44.56 7.29
N GLY A 35 26.19 -43.23 7.34
CA GLY A 35 24.92 -42.54 7.54
C GLY A 35 24.01 -42.93 6.38
N LEU A 36 22.87 -43.57 6.67
CA LEU A 36 21.78 -43.69 5.71
C LEU A 36 21.56 -42.31 5.06
N PRO A 37 21.35 -42.23 3.73
CA PRO A 37 21.00 -40.97 3.11
C PRO A 37 19.79 -40.44 3.88
N HIS A 38 19.96 -39.28 4.53
CA HIS A 38 18.83 -38.61 5.13
C HIS A 38 17.76 -38.52 4.03
N PRO A 39 16.49 -38.83 4.33
CA PRO A 39 15.41 -38.45 3.44
C PRO A 39 15.65 -36.97 3.07
N PRO A 40 15.48 -36.55 1.81
CA PRO A 40 15.62 -35.14 1.48
C PRO A 40 14.77 -34.38 2.49
N VAL A 41 15.42 -33.55 3.31
CA VAL A 41 14.73 -32.73 4.31
C VAL A 41 13.66 -32.02 3.51
N ARG A 42 12.38 -32.36 3.73
CA ARG A 42 11.29 -31.61 3.14
C ARG A 42 11.58 -30.17 3.54
N ALA A 43 11.88 -29.31 2.56
CA ALA A 43 12.09 -27.90 2.84
C ALA A 43 10.86 -27.45 3.64
N GLU A 44 11.07 -27.10 4.90
CA GLU A 44 9.97 -26.84 5.82
C GLU A 44 9.09 -25.73 5.22
N VAL A 45 7.79 -25.98 5.18
CA VAL A 45 6.81 -25.06 4.61
C VAL A 45 6.59 -23.97 5.65
N ILE A 46 7.04 -22.76 5.32
CA ILE A 46 7.03 -21.62 6.25
C ILE A 46 5.94 -20.65 5.81
N ARG A 47 5.10 -20.26 6.77
CA ARG A 47 4.01 -19.31 6.58
C ARG A 47 4.14 -18.20 7.62
N VAL A 48 4.30 -16.97 7.17
CA VAL A 48 4.39 -15.76 8.00
C VAL A 48 3.31 -14.81 7.52
N LEU A 49 2.14 -14.92 8.16
CA LEU A 49 0.97 -14.08 7.90
C LEU A 49 0.69 -13.21 9.13
N PRO A 50 0.37 -11.91 8.96
CA PRO A 50 0.16 -10.99 10.07
C PRO A 50 -1.25 -11.07 10.67
N TYR A 51 -2.21 -11.62 9.91
CA TYR A 51 -3.63 -11.64 10.26
C TYR A 51 -4.22 -13.03 10.08
N PRO A 52 -5.26 -13.40 10.87
CA PRO A 52 -6.04 -14.60 10.64
C PRO A 52 -6.84 -14.53 9.33
N ARG A 53 -7.29 -15.68 8.82
CA ARG A 53 -8.17 -15.76 7.65
C ARG A 53 -9.45 -14.99 7.92
N ASN A 54 -9.83 -14.13 6.98
CA ASN A 54 -11.08 -13.40 7.07
C ASN A 54 -12.24 -14.25 6.51
N GLU A 55 -13.00 -14.86 7.40
CA GLU A 55 -14.17 -15.69 7.06
C GLU A 55 -15.36 -14.86 6.57
N ASP A 56 -15.37 -13.56 6.89
CA ASP A 56 -16.43 -12.62 6.54
C ASP A 56 -16.18 -11.91 5.21
N LEU A 57 -15.13 -12.28 4.48
CA LEU A 57 -14.75 -11.66 3.22
C LEU A 57 -15.82 -11.86 2.14
N VAL A 58 -16.31 -10.75 1.57
CA VAL A 58 -17.18 -10.82 0.39
C VAL A 58 -16.30 -11.04 -0.84
N HIS A 59 -16.47 -12.20 -1.48
CA HIS A 59 -15.69 -12.59 -2.65
C HIS A 59 -16.08 -11.75 -3.87
N ARG A 60 -15.08 -11.06 -4.45
CA ARG A 60 -15.22 -10.27 -5.67
C ARG A 60 -14.67 -11.07 -6.85
N GLN A 61 -15.57 -11.85 -7.48
CA GLN A 61 -15.17 -12.95 -8.36
C GLN A 61 -14.38 -12.50 -9.59
N ASP A 62 -14.69 -11.32 -10.13
CA ASP A 62 -13.98 -10.71 -11.25
C ASP A 62 -12.51 -10.44 -10.90
N ILE A 63 -12.24 -9.88 -9.72
CA ILE A 63 -10.89 -9.60 -9.24
C ILE A 63 -10.14 -10.90 -8.93
N ILE A 64 -10.80 -11.86 -8.29
CA ILE A 64 -10.21 -13.17 -7.96
C ILE A 64 -9.79 -13.89 -9.24
N ASN A 65 -10.68 -14.00 -10.22
CA ASN A 65 -10.38 -14.61 -11.51
C ASN A 65 -9.20 -13.93 -12.20
N ARG A 66 -9.17 -12.59 -12.17
CA ARG A 66 -8.09 -11.82 -12.78
C ARG A 66 -6.76 -12.01 -12.07
N LEU A 67 -6.76 -12.13 -10.74
CA LEU A 67 -5.56 -12.48 -9.98
C LEU A 67 -5.04 -13.86 -10.37
N ASP A 68 -5.93 -14.85 -10.47
CA ASP A 68 -5.55 -16.21 -10.83
C ASP A 68 -5.01 -16.31 -12.27
N GLU A 69 -5.53 -15.50 -13.20
CA GLU A 69 -4.97 -15.33 -14.55
C GLU A 69 -3.57 -14.72 -14.54
N LEU A 70 -3.35 -13.68 -13.72
CA LEU A 70 -2.08 -12.97 -13.67
C LEU A 70 -1.02 -13.72 -12.88
N LEU A 71 -1.42 -14.48 -11.86
CA LEU A 71 -0.56 -15.22 -10.94
C LEU A 71 -0.82 -16.72 -11.03
N PRO A 72 -0.63 -17.34 -12.21
CA PRO A 72 -0.88 -18.76 -12.37
C PRO A 72 0.10 -19.57 -11.53
N GLN A 73 -0.32 -20.76 -11.09
CA GLN A 73 0.52 -21.68 -10.33
C GLN A 73 1.49 -22.49 -11.23
N THR A 74 1.89 -21.91 -12.35
CA THR A 74 2.82 -22.50 -13.31
C THR A 74 4.26 -22.09 -13.02
N ARG A 75 5.23 -22.77 -13.65
CA ARG A 75 6.62 -22.32 -13.62
C ARG A 75 6.73 -20.96 -14.31
N GLY A 76 7.35 -20.00 -13.64
CA GLY A 76 7.50 -18.62 -14.07
C GLY A 76 7.63 -17.71 -12.85
N SER A 77 8.39 -16.61 -12.99
CA SER A 77 8.35 -15.53 -12.00
C SER A 77 7.13 -14.67 -12.32
N HIS A 78 6.13 -14.68 -11.42
CA HIS A 78 4.87 -13.97 -11.63
C HIS A 78 4.70 -12.86 -10.60
N SER A 79 4.52 -11.63 -11.06
CA SER A 79 4.30 -10.47 -10.19
C SER A 79 3.05 -9.72 -10.63
N ALA A 80 2.16 -9.33 -9.71
CA ALA A 80 0.96 -8.56 -10.02
C ALA A 80 0.69 -7.54 -8.91
N ALA A 81 -0.11 -6.51 -9.22
CA ALA A 81 -0.43 -5.47 -8.25
C ALA A 81 -1.95 -5.25 -8.15
N LEU A 82 -2.45 -5.10 -6.93
CA LEU A 82 -3.75 -4.52 -6.63
C LEU A 82 -3.56 -3.05 -6.31
N TRP A 83 -4.21 -2.16 -7.05
CA TRP A 83 -4.10 -0.72 -6.80
C TRP A 83 -5.47 -0.03 -6.74
N GLY A 84 -5.56 1.16 -6.16
CA GLY A 84 -6.80 1.94 -6.10
C GLY A 84 -7.00 2.68 -4.79
N LEU A 85 -8.17 3.32 -4.62
CA LEU A 85 -8.48 4.20 -3.50
C LEU A 85 -8.27 3.55 -2.11
N GLY A 86 -7.82 4.35 -1.13
CA GLY A 86 -7.78 3.93 0.28
C GLY A 86 -9.15 3.43 0.76
N GLY A 87 -9.18 2.26 1.42
CA GLY A 87 -10.42 1.64 1.90
C GLY A 87 -11.15 0.73 0.90
N SER A 88 -10.63 0.52 -0.32
CA SER A 88 -11.24 -0.33 -1.35
C SER A 88 -11.10 -1.85 -1.14
N GLY A 89 -10.40 -2.29 -0.09
CA GLY A 89 -10.30 -3.72 0.27
C GLY A 89 -9.11 -4.49 -0.32
N LYS A 90 -8.13 -3.82 -0.97
CA LYS A 90 -6.94 -4.45 -1.55
C LYS A 90 -6.23 -5.44 -0.60
N THR A 91 -5.92 -5.01 0.61
CA THR A 91 -5.25 -5.83 1.64
C THR A 91 -6.07 -7.08 1.98
N GLN A 92 -7.40 -6.99 2.03
CA GLN A 92 -8.26 -8.14 2.33
C GLN A 92 -8.31 -9.13 1.16
N ILE A 93 -8.28 -8.64 -0.09
CA ILE A 93 -8.17 -9.49 -1.28
C ILE A 93 -6.80 -10.18 -1.32
N ALA A 94 -5.72 -9.46 -1.00
CA ALA A 94 -4.38 -10.05 -0.92
C ALA A 94 -4.25 -11.09 0.22
N LEU A 95 -4.91 -10.85 1.35
CA LEU A 95 -4.98 -11.81 2.47
C LEU A 95 -5.72 -13.09 2.07
N ASP A 96 -6.85 -12.99 1.38
CA ASP A 96 -7.54 -14.16 0.81
C ASP A 96 -6.65 -14.93 -0.15
N TYR A 97 -5.99 -14.23 -1.09
CA TYR A 97 -5.05 -14.85 -2.00
C TYR A 97 -3.96 -15.61 -1.23
N ALA A 98 -3.35 -14.99 -0.21
CA ALA A 98 -2.33 -15.61 0.61
C ALA A 98 -2.82 -16.88 1.33
N TYR A 99 -4.05 -16.87 1.84
CA TYR A 99 -4.67 -18.06 2.46
C TYR A 99 -5.02 -19.15 1.44
N ARG A 100 -5.55 -18.80 0.26
CA ARG A 100 -5.75 -19.77 -0.85
C ARG A 100 -4.44 -20.42 -1.29
N ARG A 101 -3.31 -19.71 -1.16
CA ARG A 101 -1.97 -20.26 -1.42
C ARG A 101 -1.45 -21.11 -0.26
N CYS A 102 -1.96 -20.92 0.96
CA CYS A 102 -1.69 -21.82 2.09
C CYS A 102 -2.48 -23.14 2.01
N ASP A 103 -3.55 -23.22 1.22
CA ASP A 103 -4.28 -24.46 0.97
C ASP A 103 -3.48 -25.45 0.07
N ASP A 104 -2.34 -24.99 -0.46
CA ASP A 104 -1.35 -25.79 -1.18
C ASP A 104 -0.19 -26.16 -0.24
N ASP A 105 -0.11 -27.45 0.10
CA ASP A 105 0.78 -28.01 1.13
C ASP A 105 2.27 -27.70 0.89
N GLY A 106 2.70 -27.47 -0.36
CA GLY A 106 4.09 -27.20 -0.69
C GLY A 106 4.48 -25.72 -0.71
N CYS A 107 3.52 -24.80 -0.53
CA CYS A 107 3.75 -23.37 -0.73
C CYS A 107 4.13 -22.64 0.56
N CYS A 108 5.29 -21.99 0.55
CA CYS A 108 5.64 -20.98 1.55
C CYS A 108 4.88 -19.67 1.27
N VAL A 109 4.49 -18.95 2.31
CA VAL A 109 3.79 -17.66 2.17
C VAL A 109 4.39 -16.65 3.13
N PHE A 110 4.81 -15.50 2.61
CA PHE A 110 5.46 -14.44 3.36
C PHE A 110 4.72 -13.13 3.15
N TRP A 111 4.41 -12.44 4.23
CA TRP A 111 3.81 -11.11 4.19
C TRP A 111 4.82 -10.08 4.67
N VAL A 112 4.92 -8.99 3.93
CA VAL A 112 5.81 -7.88 4.22
C VAL A 112 5.05 -6.56 4.05
N HIS A 113 5.14 -5.70 5.05
CA HIS A 113 4.60 -4.36 5.04
C HIS A 113 5.57 -3.38 4.38
N ALA A 114 5.17 -2.86 3.24
CA ALA A 114 5.96 -2.00 2.36
C ALA A 114 5.71 -0.50 2.57
N ASP A 115 5.16 -0.10 3.73
CA ASP A 115 4.87 1.29 4.07
C ASP A 115 6.13 2.19 4.10
N ASN A 116 7.21 1.66 4.67
CA ASN A 116 8.51 2.32 4.83
C ASN A 116 9.62 1.29 5.12
N GLU A 117 10.87 1.73 5.11
CA GLU A 117 12.04 0.86 5.34
C GLU A 117 12.01 0.15 6.71
N ALA A 118 11.52 0.81 7.76
CA ALA A 118 11.53 0.25 9.11
C ALA A 118 10.53 -0.91 9.25
N THR A 119 9.32 -0.78 8.69
CA THR A 119 8.33 -1.88 8.70
C THR A 119 8.80 -3.04 7.83
N PHE A 120 9.38 -2.74 6.67
CA PHE A 120 9.93 -3.74 5.76
C PHE A 120 11.03 -4.57 6.45
N LEU A 121 11.99 -3.90 7.09
CA LEU A 121 13.08 -4.54 7.84
C LEU A 121 12.56 -5.38 9.02
N ALA A 122 11.56 -4.88 9.75
CA ALA A 122 10.96 -5.60 10.87
C ALA A 122 10.31 -6.92 10.43
N ASP A 123 9.61 -6.92 9.30
CA ASP A 123 8.99 -8.14 8.75
C ASP A 123 10.03 -9.09 8.18
N TYR A 124 11.06 -8.60 7.48
CA TYR A 124 12.19 -9.43 7.06
C TYR A 124 12.92 -10.06 8.23
N LYS A 125 13.07 -9.35 9.36
CA LYS A 125 13.63 -9.92 10.59
C LYS A 125 12.77 -11.04 11.16
N THR A 126 11.45 -10.90 11.09
CA THR A 126 10.49 -11.93 11.53
C THR A 126 10.56 -13.15 10.62
N ILE A 127 10.60 -12.95 9.30
CA ILE A 127 10.74 -14.00 8.29
C ILE A 127 12.10 -14.71 8.44
N GLY A 128 13.20 -13.97 8.58
CA GLY A 128 14.54 -14.52 8.76
C GLY A 128 14.67 -15.42 9.98
N LYS A 129 14.06 -15.04 11.12
CA LYS A 129 13.99 -15.90 12.30
C LYS A 129 13.32 -17.25 12.01
N LYS A 130 12.28 -17.27 11.17
CA LYS A 130 11.57 -18.50 10.78
C LYS A 130 12.35 -19.32 9.75
N LEU A 131 13.12 -18.66 8.90
CA LEU A 131 13.98 -19.30 7.90
C LEU A 131 15.32 -19.80 8.47
N GLY A 132 15.64 -19.48 9.72
CA GLY A 132 16.91 -19.84 10.34
C GLY A 132 18.09 -18.92 9.96
N VAL A 133 17.80 -17.72 9.46
CA VAL A 133 18.81 -16.69 9.19
C VAL A 133 19.44 -16.24 10.52
N ASP A 134 20.76 -15.99 10.51
CA ASP A 134 21.49 -15.55 11.69
C ASP A 134 20.88 -14.28 12.29
N ALA A 135 20.42 -14.38 13.55
CA ALA A 135 19.75 -13.30 14.27
C ALA A 135 20.64 -12.07 14.53
N ARG A 136 21.96 -12.17 14.29
CA ARG A 136 22.92 -11.07 14.39
C ARG A 136 22.97 -10.20 13.13
N LEU A 137 22.46 -10.70 11.99
CA LEU A 137 22.39 -9.91 10.77
C LEU A 137 21.36 -8.78 10.93
N ASP A 138 21.67 -7.63 10.33
CA ASP A 138 20.80 -6.46 10.32
C ASP A 138 20.96 -5.69 9.00
N GLY A 139 20.08 -4.71 8.77
CA GLY A 139 20.13 -3.85 7.59
C GLY A 139 20.19 -4.66 6.29
N SER A 140 21.09 -4.28 5.38
CA SER A 140 21.23 -4.90 4.06
C SER A 140 21.53 -6.40 4.09
N ASP A 141 22.36 -6.84 5.03
CA ASP A 141 22.86 -8.22 5.07
C ASP A 141 21.74 -9.18 5.50
N LEU A 142 20.89 -8.74 6.43
CA LEU A 142 19.66 -9.44 6.78
C LEU A 142 18.71 -9.54 5.59
N LEU A 143 18.50 -8.43 4.87
CA LEU A 143 17.59 -8.40 3.73
C LEU A 143 18.04 -9.33 2.59
N ASP A 144 19.35 -9.35 2.29
CA ASP A 144 19.93 -10.26 1.29
C ASP A 144 19.85 -11.73 1.73
N ALA A 145 20.19 -12.04 2.98
CA ALA A 145 20.12 -13.41 3.50
C ALA A 145 18.69 -13.96 3.45
N VAL A 146 17.70 -13.16 3.86
CA VAL A 146 16.29 -13.55 3.78
C VAL A 146 15.83 -13.74 2.34
N ARG A 147 16.23 -12.85 1.40
CA ARG A 147 15.92 -13.02 -0.03
C ARG A 147 16.41 -14.38 -0.52
N ILE A 148 17.68 -14.70 -0.27
CA ILE A 148 18.30 -15.96 -0.70
C ILE A 148 17.56 -17.18 -0.13
N GLU A 149 17.20 -17.14 1.16
CA GLU A 149 16.48 -18.22 1.81
C GLU A 149 15.04 -18.43 1.29
N ILE A 150 14.37 -17.36 0.84
CA ILE A 150 13.08 -17.46 0.16
C ILE A 150 13.26 -18.03 -1.24
N GLU A 151 14.26 -17.56 -1.99
CA GLU A 151 14.55 -18.00 -3.36
C GLU A 151 14.95 -19.48 -3.44
N ALA A 152 15.51 -20.03 -2.35
CA ALA A 152 15.82 -21.45 -2.22
C ALA A 152 14.57 -22.35 -2.07
N ARG A 153 13.38 -21.79 -1.84
CA ARG A 153 12.13 -22.55 -1.65
C ARG A 153 11.52 -22.96 -2.99
N SER A 154 10.98 -24.17 -3.03
CA SER A 154 10.44 -24.76 -4.28
C SER A 154 9.14 -24.12 -4.79
N LYS A 155 8.39 -23.46 -3.89
CA LYS A 155 7.17 -22.73 -4.20
C LYS A 155 6.95 -21.69 -3.11
N TRP A 156 6.86 -20.43 -3.48
CA TRP A 156 6.66 -19.36 -2.51
C TRP A 156 5.81 -18.22 -3.05
N VAL A 157 5.13 -17.54 -2.15
CA VAL A 157 4.36 -16.33 -2.41
C VAL A 157 4.84 -15.25 -1.44
N MET A 158 5.12 -14.06 -1.96
CA MET A 158 5.38 -12.86 -1.16
C MET A 158 4.28 -11.84 -1.40
N ILE A 159 3.66 -11.36 -0.32
CA ILE A 159 2.73 -10.24 -0.34
C ILE A 159 3.46 -8.99 0.14
N LEU A 160 3.47 -7.95 -0.67
CA LEU A 160 4.00 -6.63 -0.34
C LEU A 160 2.83 -5.67 -0.16
N ASP A 161 2.40 -5.51 1.09
CA ASP A 161 1.20 -4.73 1.41
C ASP A 161 1.54 -3.26 1.67
N ASN A 162 0.74 -2.36 1.12
CA ASN A 162 0.83 -0.91 1.27
C ASN A 162 2.12 -0.27 0.68
N ALA A 163 2.56 -0.76 -0.48
CA ALA A 163 3.68 -0.23 -1.25
C ALA A 163 3.29 1.09 -1.96
N ASP A 164 3.03 2.14 -1.18
CA ASP A 164 2.57 3.43 -1.71
C ASP A 164 3.70 4.40 -2.03
N ASP A 165 4.83 4.30 -1.34
CA ASP A 165 6.04 5.06 -1.67
C ASP A 165 6.90 4.25 -2.64
N LEU A 166 6.57 4.33 -3.93
CA LEU A 166 7.26 3.56 -4.96
C LEU A 166 8.76 3.94 -5.09
N ARG A 167 9.17 5.09 -4.56
CA ARG A 167 10.58 5.55 -4.56
C ARG A 167 11.45 4.65 -3.70
N LEU A 168 10.89 4.00 -2.67
CA LEU A 168 11.57 2.96 -1.87
C LEU A 168 12.03 1.78 -2.74
N PHE A 169 11.36 1.56 -3.87
CA PHE A 169 11.64 0.49 -4.83
C PHE A 169 12.31 1.03 -6.11
N GLY A 170 12.85 2.25 -6.07
CA GLY A 170 13.61 2.85 -7.17
C GLY A 170 12.77 3.52 -8.25
N VAL A 171 11.44 3.61 -8.10
CA VAL A 171 10.58 4.30 -9.08
C VAL A 171 10.80 5.81 -8.98
N GLY A 172 10.98 6.47 -10.13
CA GLY A 172 11.21 7.92 -10.19
C GLY A 172 12.60 8.39 -9.74
N GLN A 173 13.49 7.48 -9.32
CA GLN A 173 14.88 7.84 -9.04
C GLN A 173 15.64 8.00 -10.36
N GLN A 174 15.96 9.24 -10.75
CA GLN A 174 16.98 9.48 -11.76
C GLN A 174 18.33 9.02 -11.20
N ALA A 175 19.19 8.45 -12.05
CA ALA A 175 20.57 8.09 -11.72
C ALA A 175 21.40 9.36 -11.44
N LYS A 176 21.12 10.08 -10.35
CA LYS A 176 21.87 11.25 -9.93
C LYS A 176 23.10 10.79 -9.16
N GLY A 177 24.21 10.71 -9.89
CA GLY A 177 25.59 10.83 -9.39
C GLY A 177 26.06 9.79 -8.37
N GLU A 178 27.37 9.58 -8.35
CA GLU A 178 28.07 8.75 -7.36
C GLU A 178 27.94 9.37 -5.96
N GLY A 179 26.83 9.10 -5.25
CA GLY A 179 26.59 9.65 -3.92
C GLY A 179 25.22 9.37 -3.32
N ALA A 180 24.20 9.04 -4.13
CA ALA A 180 22.94 8.53 -3.60
C ALA A 180 23.17 7.15 -2.97
N ASN A 181 22.75 6.98 -1.72
CA ASN A 181 22.97 5.78 -0.93
C ASN A 181 22.25 4.60 -1.62
N LYS A 182 22.97 3.84 -2.47
CA LYS A 182 22.47 2.66 -3.23
C LYS A 182 21.78 1.62 -2.34
N ASN A 183 21.93 1.74 -1.02
CA ASN A 183 21.33 0.89 -0.02
C ASN A 183 19.86 1.13 0.30
N GLN A 184 19.22 2.17 -0.26
CA GLN A 184 17.80 2.48 0.01
C GLN A 184 16.82 1.84 -0.98
N ASN A 185 17.29 1.26 -2.08
CA ASN A 185 16.38 0.61 -3.03
C ASN A 185 16.01 -0.80 -2.57
N LEU A 186 14.82 -0.93 -1.98
CA LEU A 186 14.28 -2.18 -1.47
C LEU A 186 13.94 -3.19 -2.58
N HIS A 187 13.78 -2.75 -3.84
CA HIS A 187 13.47 -3.65 -4.95
C HIS A 187 14.51 -4.76 -5.13
N ARG A 188 15.78 -4.48 -4.81
CA ARG A 188 16.85 -5.48 -4.89
C ARG A 188 16.65 -6.65 -3.92
N TYR A 189 15.89 -6.46 -2.85
CA TYR A 189 15.64 -7.48 -1.84
C TYR A 189 14.38 -8.29 -2.09
N ILE A 190 13.61 -7.96 -3.13
CA ILE A 190 12.43 -8.72 -3.53
C ILE A 190 12.91 -10.00 -4.25
N PRO A 191 12.56 -11.19 -3.73
CA PRO A 191 12.91 -12.46 -4.37
C PRO A 191 12.42 -12.53 -5.83
N CYS A 192 13.25 -13.05 -6.73
CA CYS A 192 12.89 -13.21 -8.13
C CYS A 192 13.42 -14.54 -8.70
N THR A 193 12.58 -15.57 -8.64
CA THR A 193 12.88 -16.89 -9.21
C THR A 193 11.69 -17.45 -9.99
N SER A 194 11.94 -18.44 -10.84
CA SER A 194 10.92 -19.09 -11.67
C SER A 194 9.87 -19.90 -10.90
N GLN A 195 9.93 -19.90 -9.56
CA GLN A 195 9.08 -20.67 -8.66
C GLN A 195 8.31 -19.77 -7.68
N GLY A 196 8.38 -18.46 -7.89
CA GLY A 196 7.91 -17.43 -6.98
C GLY A 196 6.77 -16.58 -7.52
N ILE A 197 5.91 -16.15 -6.60
CA ILE A 197 4.85 -15.19 -6.87
C ILE A 197 5.02 -13.97 -5.96
N VAL A 198 4.93 -12.77 -6.54
CA VAL A 198 4.88 -11.52 -5.78
C VAL A 198 3.54 -10.82 -6.03
N LEU A 199 2.81 -10.49 -4.97
CA LEU A 199 1.59 -9.69 -5.05
C LEU A 199 1.78 -8.39 -4.27
N TRP A 200 1.64 -7.27 -4.97
CA TRP A 200 1.73 -5.94 -4.40
C TRP A 200 0.34 -5.40 -4.09
N THR A 201 0.19 -4.66 -3.01
CA THR A 201 -0.95 -3.74 -2.82
C THR A 201 -0.42 -2.32 -2.74
N SER A 202 -1.10 -1.39 -3.41
CA SER A 202 -0.73 0.03 -3.40
C SER A 202 -1.96 0.92 -3.58
N ARG A 203 -1.88 2.16 -3.14
CA ARG A 203 -2.84 3.22 -3.48
C ARG A 203 -2.42 3.97 -4.74
N ASP A 204 -1.16 3.82 -5.16
CA ASP A 204 -0.59 4.47 -6.32
C ASP A 204 -0.69 3.58 -7.57
N ALA A 205 -1.44 4.05 -8.57
CA ALA A 205 -1.60 3.36 -9.85
C ALA A 205 -0.28 3.14 -10.59
N HIS A 206 0.74 3.98 -10.35
CA HIS A 206 2.06 3.84 -10.98
C HIS A 206 2.74 2.51 -10.68
N VAL A 207 2.32 1.77 -9.65
CA VAL A 207 2.83 0.41 -9.39
C VAL A 207 2.70 -0.46 -10.64
N ALA A 208 1.64 -0.26 -11.43
CA ALA A 208 1.43 -0.88 -12.73
C ALA A 208 2.17 -0.09 -13.82
N GLY A 209 3.12 -0.75 -14.47
CA GLY A 209 4.02 -0.13 -15.44
C GLY A 209 5.41 0.18 -14.88
N THR A 210 5.60 0.07 -13.56
CA THR A 210 6.90 0.26 -12.90
C THR A 210 7.37 -1.02 -12.19
N LEU A 211 6.76 -1.37 -11.04
CA LEU A 211 7.10 -2.56 -10.26
C LEU A 211 6.51 -3.85 -10.86
N VAL A 212 5.40 -3.72 -11.58
CA VAL A 212 4.82 -4.80 -12.38
C VAL A 212 4.56 -4.33 -13.80
N GLY A 213 4.44 -5.26 -14.75
CA GLY A 213 4.08 -4.90 -16.13
C GLY A 213 2.74 -4.13 -16.20
N PRO A 214 2.54 -3.24 -17.19
CA PRO A 214 1.37 -2.34 -17.24
C PRO A 214 0.02 -3.07 -17.28
N ARG A 215 -0.02 -4.30 -17.81
CA ARG A 215 -1.23 -5.15 -17.86
C ARG A 215 -1.38 -6.09 -16.67
N ARG A 216 -0.49 -5.97 -15.67
CA ARG A 216 -0.42 -6.84 -14.48
C ARG A 216 -0.87 -6.12 -13.20
N GLY A 217 -1.40 -4.90 -13.34
CA GLY A 217 -2.13 -4.20 -12.31
C GLY A 217 -3.64 -4.43 -12.42
N ILE A 218 -4.31 -4.57 -11.29
CA ILE A 218 -5.77 -4.63 -11.18
C ILE A 218 -6.22 -3.44 -10.33
N GLU A 219 -7.06 -2.59 -10.91
CA GLU A 219 -7.71 -1.50 -10.18
C GLU A 219 -8.84 -2.06 -9.31
N VAL A 220 -8.69 -1.96 -7.99
CA VAL A 220 -9.69 -2.35 -7.00
C VAL A 220 -10.57 -1.14 -6.70
N ARG A 221 -11.72 -1.07 -7.38
CA ARG A 221 -12.75 -0.03 -7.22
C ARG A 221 -13.71 -0.33 -6.06
N SER A 222 -14.66 0.57 -5.81
CA SER A 222 -15.81 0.32 -4.91
C SER A 222 -16.54 -0.98 -5.25
N MET A 223 -17.25 -1.52 -4.27
CA MET A 223 -18.00 -2.77 -4.42
C MET A 223 -19.19 -2.57 -5.37
N ALA A 224 -19.56 -3.64 -6.08
CA ALA A 224 -20.87 -3.67 -6.72
C ALA A 224 -21.96 -3.64 -5.64
N MET A 225 -23.14 -3.10 -5.97
CA MET A 225 -24.23 -2.94 -4.99
C MET A 225 -24.58 -4.24 -4.26
N GLY A 226 -24.65 -5.38 -4.96
CA GLY A 226 -24.92 -6.68 -4.34
C GLY A 226 -23.82 -7.16 -3.38
N GLU A 227 -22.55 -6.90 -3.71
CA GLU A 227 -21.41 -7.19 -2.83
C GLU A 227 -21.45 -6.29 -1.58
N ALA A 228 -21.79 -5.00 -1.78
CA ALA A 228 -21.92 -4.02 -0.72
C ALA A 228 -23.06 -4.35 0.26
N MET A 229 -24.21 -4.78 -0.25
CA MET A 229 -25.33 -5.29 0.56
C MET A 229 -24.92 -6.51 1.38
N THR A 230 -24.18 -7.45 0.76
CA THR A 230 -23.69 -8.64 1.46
C THR A 230 -22.73 -8.27 2.60
N LEU A 231 -21.82 -7.33 2.35
CA LEU A 231 -20.89 -6.86 3.38
C LEU A 231 -21.63 -6.17 4.53
N LEU A 232 -22.61 -5.32 4.23
CA LEU A 232 -23.39 -4.62 5.23
C LEU A 232 -24.12 -5.60 6.15
N ALA A 233 -24.81 -6.60 5.58
CA ALA A 233 -25.52 -7.62 6.34
C ALA A 233 -24.59 -8.40 7.28
N ARG A 234 -23.40 -8.82 6.79
CA ARG A 234 -22.39 -9.53 7.61
C ARG A 234 -21.92 -8.69 8.80
N MET A 235 -21.66 -7.40 8.57
CA MET A 235 -21.17 -6.50 9.62
C MET A 235 -22.23 -6.20 10.67
N ARG A 236 -23.52 -6.30 10.30
CA ARG A 236 -24.67 -6.19 11.21
C ARG A 236 -25.06 -7.50 11.90
N ASP A 237 -24.47 -8.64 11.50
CA ASP A 237 -24.87 -9.99 11.94
C ASP A 237 -26.31 -10.35 11.51
N GLU A 238 -26.69 -9.92 10.32
CA GLU A 238 -28.01 -10.13 9.74
C GLU A 238 -27.93 -11.09 8.55
N PRO A 239 -28.98 -11.91 8.31
CA PRO A 239 -29.03 -12.72 7.12
C PRO A 239 -29.10 -11.82 5.88
N SER A 240 -28.36 -12.14 4.82
CA SER A 240 -28.30 -11.31 3.60
C SER A 240 -29.67 -11.11 2.91
N THR A 241 -30.69 -11.90 3.29
CA THR A 241 -32.07 -11.78 2.81
C THR A 241 -32.91 -10.76 3.58
N SER A 242 -32.48 -10.30 4.77
CA SER A 242 -33.19 -9.27 5.54
C SER A 242 -32.66 -7.89 5.21
N LEU A 243 -32.91 -7.43 3.98
CA LEU A 243 -32.53 -6.09 3.58
C LEU A 243 -33.51 -5.07 4.18
N GLU A 244 -33.01 -4.23 5.08
CA GLU A 244 -33.78 -3.13 5.63
C GLU A 244 -34.03 -2.06 4.56
N ALA A 245 -35.22 -1.45 4.55
CA ALA A 245 -35.53 -0.36 3.62
C ALA A 245 -34.52 0.80 3.75
N GLY A 246 -34.04 1.33 2.63
CA GLY A 246 -33.02 2.38 2.59
C GLY A 246 -31.57 1.90 2.63
N SER A 247 -31.31 0.58 2.65
CA SER A 247 -29.94 0.03 2.60
C SER A 247 -29.21 0.44 1.32
N ASP A 248 -29.89 0.44 0.18
CA ASP A 248 -29.41 0.95 -1.10
C ASP A 248 -28.98 2.43 -1.00
N THR A 249 -29.84 3.27 -0.44
CA THR A 249 -29.56 4.70 -0.23
C THR A 249 -28.33 4.90 0.68
N LEU A 250 -28.21 4.11 1.75
CA LEU A 250 -27.04 4.14 2.62
C LEU A 250 -25.76 3.76 1.87
N LEU A 251 -25.81 2.69 1.09
CA LEU A 251 -24.66 2.20 0.33
C LEU A 251 -24.22 3.20 -0.75
N GLU A 252 -25.17 3.90 -1.38
CA GLU A 252 -24.89 5.02 -2.30
C GLU A 252 -24.21 6.19 -1.56
N GLU A 253 -24.72 6.56 -0.38
CA GLU A 253 -24.09 7.61 0.46
C GLU A 253 -22.68 7.24 0.92
N LEU A 254 -22.41 5.95 1.15
CA LEU A 254 -21.09 5.41 1.47
C LEU A 254 -20.27 5.06 0.23
N GLN A 255 -20.78 5.38 -0.97
CA GLN A 255 -20.12 5.16 -2.27
C GLN A 255 -19.67 3.70 -2.50
N CYS A 256 -20.40 2.77 -1.90
CA CYS A 256 -20.10 1.34 -1.88
C CYS A 256 -18.65 1.02 -1.48
N LEU A 257 -18.02 1.86 -0.66
CA LEU A 257 -16.64 1.67 -0.22
C LEU A 257 -16.59 0.64 0.92
N PRO A 258 -15.88 -0.50 0.78
CA PRO A 258 -15.90 -1.58 1.77
C PRO A 258 -15.58 -1.13 3.19
N LEU A 259 -14.57 -0.27 3.36
CA LEU A 259 -14.19 0.21 4.68
C LEU A 259 -15.31 1.06 5.32
N ALA A 260 -15.94 1.96 4.55
CA ALA A 260 -17.03 2.79 5.06
C ALA A 260 -18.26 1.94 5.42
N ILE A 261 -18.58 0.93 4.60
CA ILE A 261 -19.67 -0.01 4.86
C ILE A 261 -19.41 -0.81 6.14
N SER A 262 -18.20 -1.34 6.30
CA SER A 262 -17.82 -2.13 7.47
C SER A 262 -17.93 -1.31 8.76
N GLN A 263 -17.41 -0.09 8.74
CA GLN A 263 -17.55 0.84 9.86
C GLN A 263 -19.01 1.15 10.19
N ALA A 264 -19.83 1.46 9.18
CA ALA A 264 -21.25 1.75 9.36
C ALA A 264 -21.99 0.54 9.95
N GLY A 265 -21.75 -0.66 9.41
CA GLY A 265 -22.37 -1.90 9.89
C GLY A 265 -22.01 -2.21 11.34
N VAL A 266 -20.72 -2.13 11.69
CA VAL A 266 -20.24 -2.34 13.07
C VAL A 266 -20.82 -1.28 14.02
N TYR A 267 -20.85 -0.01 13.61
CA TYR A 267 -21.44 1.06 14.41
C TYR A 267 -22.93 0.84 14.65
N MET A 268 -23.68 0.53 13.60
CA MET A 268 -25.12 0.24 13.71
C MET A 268 -25.38 -0.95 14.62
N ARG A 269 -24.60 -2.03 14.50
CA ARG A 269 -24.68 -3.19 15.39
C ARG A 269 -24.42 -2.81 16.84
N HIS A 270 -23.32 -2.10 17.10
CA HIS A 270 -22.92 -1.72 18.46
C HIS A 270 -23.95 -0.78 19.12
N MET A 271 -24.51 0.14 18.35
CA MET A 271 -25.49 1.12 18.83
C MET A 271 -26.94 0.64 18.74
N SER A 272 -27.18 -0.60 18.28
CA SER A 272 -28.51 -1.15 18.01
C SER A 272 -29.38 -0.24 17.15
N MET A 273 -28.79 0.29 16.07
CA MET A 273 -29.43 1.25 15.17
C MET A 273 -29.97 0.59 13.90
N THR A 274 -31.09 1.12 13.44
CA THR A 274 -31.66 0.89 12.11
C THR A 274 -30.88 1.63 11.03
N VAL A 275 -31.01 1.18 9.77
CA VAL A 275 -30.44 1.87 8.60
C VAL A 275 -31.00 3.29 8.50
N GLY A 276 -32.30 3.47 8.73
CA GLY A 276 -32.94 4.79 8.71
C GLY A 276 -32.33 5.76 9.73
N GLN A 277 -32.15 5.33 10.99
CA GLN A 277 -31.53 6.15 12.03
C GLN A 277 -30.09 6.50 11.70
N TYR A 278 -29.31 5.56 11.14
CA TYR A 278 -27.94 5.83 10.74
C TYR A 278 -27.87 6.83 9.58
N LEU A 279 -28.74 6.69 8.58
CA LEU A 279 -28.88 7.65 7.48
C LEU A 279 -29.21 9.06 7.98
N ASP A 280 -30.12 9.19 8.95
CA ASP A 280 -30.46 10.49 9.53
C ASP A 280 -29.28 11.13 10.25
N LEU A 281 -28.45 10.35 10.96
CA LEU A 281 -27.20 10.85 11.54
C LEU A 281 -26.16 11.21 10.47
N LEU A 282 -26.07 10.41 9.42
CA LEU A 282 -25.12 10.63 8.32
C LEU A 282 -25.45 11.89 7.52
N ARG A 283 -26.73 12.26 7.41
CA ARG A 283 -27.19 13.50 6.76
C ARG A 283 -26.93 14.76 7.59
N GLN A 284 -26.67 14.61 8.89
CA GLN A 284 -26.24 15.73 9.73
C GLN A 284 -24.75 15.99 9.46
N GLY A 285 -24.43 16.96 8.60
CA GLY A 285 -23.08 17.18 8.06
C GLY A 285 -21.95 17.27 9.11
N ALA A 286 -22.21 17.83 10.30
CA ALA A 286 -21.22 17.88 11.39
C ALA A 286 -20.91 16.52 12.04
N THR A 287 -21.84 15.57 11.93
CA THR A 287 -21.75 14.21 12.51
C THR A 287 -21.12 13.24 11.50
N ARG A 288 -21.35 13.45 10.20
CA ARG A 288 -20.86 12.59 9.11
C ARG A 288 -19.35 12.32 9.16
N CYS A 289 -18.52 13.36 9.14
CA CYS A 289 -17.07 13.18 9.18
C CYS A 289 -16.59 12.64 10.54
N LYS A 290 -17.29 12.95 11.65
CA LYS A 290 -16.97 12.34 12.95
C LYS A 290 -17.21 10.83 12.94
N MET A 291 -18.27 10.36 12.27
CA MET A 291 -18.56 8.94 12.11
C MET A 291 -17.52 8.24 11.24
N LEU A 292 -17.13 8.83 10.10
CA LEU A 292 -16.09 8.29 9.23
C LEU A 292 -14.68 8.34 9.86
N LYS A 293 -14.50 9.16 10.90
CA LYS A 293 -13.28 9.21 11.72
C LYS A 293 -13.20 8.08 12.75
N VAL A 294 -14.33 7.46 13.12
CA VAL A 294 -14.33 6.44 14.17
C VAL A 294 -13.42 5.30 13.76
N SER A 295 -12.48 4.96 14.65
CA SER A 295 -11.65 3.77 14.51
C SER A 295 -12.14 2.71 15.49
N THR A 296 -12.35 1.50 15.00
CA THR A 296 -12.63 0.31 15.82
C THR A 296 -11.45 -0.66 15.74
N VAL A 297 -11.32 -1.54 16.72
CA VAL A 297 -10.32 -2.63 16.63
C VAL A 297 -10.76 -3.58 15.52
N ASP A 298 -9.86 -3.81 14.57
CA ASP A 298 -10.06 -4.74 13.46
C ASP A 298 -8.97 -5.81 13.50
N ARG A 299 -9.37 -7.07 13.74
CA ARG A 299 -8.46 -8.21 13.86
C ARG A 299 -7.72 -8.54 12.55
N TYR A 300 -8.16 -7.98 11.42
CA TYR A 300 -7.57 -8.19 10.11
C TYR A 300 -6.69 -7.01 9.65
N ARG A 301 -6.28 -6.14 10.59
CA ARG A 301 -5.41 -4.99 10.36
C ARG A 301 -4.42 -4.83 11.50
N ARG A 302 -3.29 -4.14 11.25
CA ARG A 302 -2.35 -3.73 12.30
C ARG A 302 -3.05 -2.91 13.39
N PRO A 303 -2.90 -3.25 14.67
CA PRO A 303 -3.50 -2.51 15.79
C PRO A 303 -3.08 -1.04 15.85
N GLU A 304 -1.87 -0.72 15.38
CA GLU A 304 -1.29 0.63 15.44
C GLU A 304 -1.81 1.54 14.32
N VAL A 305 -2.49 1.00 13.30
CA VAL A 305 -3.00 1.76 12.15
C VAL A 305 -4.50 1.96 12.29
N SER A 306 -4.92 3.22 12.30
CA SER A 306 -6.33 3.58 12.28
C SER A 306 -7.08 2.88 11.15
N ASN A 307 -8.25 2.32 11.45
CA ASN A 307 -9.16 1.79 10.42
C ASN A 307 -10.14 2.84 9.90
N SER A 308 -9.93 4.14 10.22
CA SER A 308 -10.74 5.25 9.71
C SER A 308 -10.56 5.47 8.22
N VAL A 309 -11.69 5.57 7.51
CA VAL A 309 -11.75 6.02 6.11
C VAL A 309 -11.03 7.37 5.95
N LEU A 310 -11.32 8.35 6.82
CA LEU A 310 -10.69 9.68 6.76
C LEU A 310 -9.17 9.64 6.94
N GLU A 311 -8.68 8.76 7.81
CA GLU A 311 -7.25 8.63 8.04
C GLU A 311 -6.53 8.01 6.84
N THR A 312 -7.16 7.03 6.17
CA THR A 312 -6.57 6.45 4.95
C THR A 312 -6.36 7.49 3.86
N TRP A 313 -7.30 8.43 3.70
CA TRP A 313 -7.16 9.50 2.72
C TRP A 313 -6.24 10.62 3.18
N ARG A 314 -6.18 10.92 4.49
CA ARG A 314 -5.18 11.85 5.04
C ARG A 314 -3.75 11.39 4.70
N ILE A 315 -3.45 10.10 4.85
CA ILE A 315 -2.14 9.55 4.50
C ILE A 315 -1.84 9.69 3.00
N SER A 316 -2.83 9.44 2.13
CA SER A 316 -2.67 9.63 0.68
C SER A 316 -2.49 11.10 0.31
N THR A 317 -3.24 12.02 0.93
CA THR A 317 -3.08 13.47 0.72
C THR A 317 -1.69 13.95 1.10
N GLU A 318 -1.15 13.51 2.25
CA GLU A 318 0.21 13.86 2.67
C GLU A 318 1.26 13.26 1.72
N ARG A 319 1.02 12.05 1.21
CA ARG A 319 1.90 11.46 0.19
C ARG A 319 1.92 12.28 -1.09
N ILE A 320 0.75 12.68 -1.58
CA ILE A 320 0.60 13.56 -2.75
C ILE A 320 1.36 14.87 -2.52
N ARG A 321 1.25 15.46 -1.33
CA ARG A 321 1.95 16.70 -0.97
C ARG A 321 3.46 16.58 -1.12
N VAL A 322 4.04 15.52 -0.56
CA VAL A 322 5.49 15.27 -0.62
C VAL A 322 5.99 15.09 -2.07
N GLU A 323 5.14 14.59 -2.96
CA GLU A 323 5.51 14.27 -4.34
C GLU A 323 5.15 15.37 -5.35
N SER A 324 4.09 16.14 -5.09
CA SER A 324 3.61 17.19 -5.96
C SER A 324 2.77 18.20 -5.15
N GLU A 325 3.40 19.30 -4.78
CA GLU A 325 2.71 20.40 -4.09
C GLU A 325 1.60 20.99 -4.96
N ILE A 326 1.79 21.07 -6.28
CA ILE A 326 0.73 21.50 -7.24
C ILE A 326 -0.50 20.59 -7.13
N SER A 327 -0.31 19.27 -7.08
CA SER A 327 -1.42 18.31 -6.92
C SER A 327 -2.13 18.50 -5.59
N TYR A 328 -1.38 18.73 -4.51
CA TYR A 328 -1.94 18.99 -3.19
C TYR A 328 -2.78 20.25 -3.19
N GLN A 329 -2.27 21.38 -3.68
CA GLN A 329 -3.00 22.64 -3.76
C GLN A 329 -4.24 22.51 -4.65
N MET A 330 -4.09 21.90 -5.83
CA MET A 330 -5.18 21.62 -6.75
C MET A 330 -6.30 20.80 -6.10
N LEU A 331 -5.96 19.72 -5.38
CA LEU A 331 -6.92 18.89 -4.64
C LEU A 331 -7.72 19.71 -3.63
N HIS A 332 -7.06 20.57 -2.87
CA HIS A 332 -7.71 21.37 -1.83
C HIS A 332 -8.61 22.47 -2.40
N VAL A 333 -8.24 23.07 -3.54
CA VAL A 333 -9.12 24.02 -4.25
C VAL A 333 -10.35 23.31 -4.81
N VAL A 334 -10.14 22.21 -5.56
CA VAL A 334 -11.24 21.52 -6.24
C VAL A 334 -12.13 20.73 -5.29
N ALA A 335 -11.70 20.53 -4.05
CA ALA A 335 -12.58 20.05 -2.98
C ALA A 335 -13.72 21.03 -2.66
N TYR A 336 -13.66 22.31 -3.01
CA TYR A 336 -14.74 23.30 -2.76
C TYR A 336 -15.63 23.61 -3.98
N VAL A 337 -15.49 22.87 -5.08
CA VAL A 337 -16.39 22.96 -6.23
C VAL A 337 -17.31 21.74 -6.28
N ASP A 338 -18.23 21.65 -7.26
CA ASP A 338 -19.00 20.41 -7.44
C ASP A 338 -18.04 19.24 -7.70
N SER A 339 -18.22 18.13 -6.99
CA SER A 339 -17.37 16.94 -7.15
C SER A 339 -17.50 16.28 -8.53
N GLN A 340 -18.52 16.65 -9.31
CA GLN A 340 -18.81 16.09 -10.63
C GLN A 340 -18.58 17.12 -11.74
N ASP A 341 -18.25 16.62 -12.93
CA ASP A 341 -18.11 17.40 -14.17
C ASP A 341 -17.10 18.58 -14.11
N ILE A 342 -16.06 18.46 -13.30
CA ILE A 342 -15.04 19.49 -13.11
C ILE A 342 -14.30 19.73 -14.45
N PRO A 343 -14.34 20.94 -15.03
CA PRO A 343 -13.69 21.21 -16.30
C PRO A 343 -12.17 21.32 -16.17
N TYR A 344 -11.44 20.96 -17.22
CA TYR A 344 -9.98 21.12 -17.29
C TYR A 344 -9.51 22.54 -16.97
N ASP A 345 -10.17 23.57 -17.48
CA ASP A 345 -9.79 24.96 -17.25
C ASP A 345 -9.80 25.32 -15.75
N LEU A 346 -10.72 24.75 -14.97
CA LEU A 346 -10.77 24.92 -13.52
C LEU A 346 -9.57 24.25 -12.85
N MET A 347 -9.20 23.05 -13.28
CA MET A 347 -8.00 22.36 -12.82
C MET A 347 -6.73 23.17 -13.11
N ALA A 348 -6.62 23.74 -14.31
CA ALA A 348 -5.49 24.55 -14.73
C ALA A 348 -5.35 25.85 -13.90
N VAL A 349 -6.48 26.51 -13.61
CA VAL A 349 -6.47 27.69 -12.73
C VAL A 349 -6.12 27.31 -11.29
N ALA A 350 -6.64 26.20 -10.78
CA ALA A 350 -6.31 25.69 -9.44
C ALA A 350 -4.80 25.40 -9.30
N ALA A 351 -4.15 24.85 -10.34
CA ALA A 351 -2.71 24.64 -10.37
C ALA A 351 -1.91 25.95 -10.38
N SER A 352 -2.36 26.94 -11.17
CA SER A 352 -1.62 28.19 -11.42
C SER A 352 -1.53 29.10 -10.19
N ARG A 353 -2.44 28.95 -9.21
CA ARG A 353 -2.43 29.72 -7.97
C ARG A 353 -1.30 29.31 -7.01
N TYR A 354 -0.59 28.23 -7.30
CA TYR A 354 0.64 27.83 -6.60
C TYR A 354 1.78 28.85 -6.74
N HIS A 355 1.90 29.54 -7.89
CA HIS A 355 3.04 30.41 -8.20
C HIS A 355 2.88 31.87 -7.76
N VAL A 356 1.77 32.23 -7.09
CA VAL A 356 1.49 33.62 -6.72
C VAL A 356 2.24 34.04 -5.44
N ASP A 357 2.72 33.09 -4.63
CA ASP A 357 3.36 33.37 -3.33
C ASP A 357 4.90 33.24 -3.32
N ASP A 358 5.53 32.94 -4.46
CA ASP A 358 7.00 32.97 -4.62
C ASP A 358 7.41 34.21 -5.43
N GLU A 359 8.03 35.20 -4.77
CA GLU A 359 8.36 36.52 -5.31
C GLU A 359 9.27 36.49 -6.55
N ASN A 360 9.82 35.32 -6.91
CA ASN A 360 10.68 35.12 -8.07
C ASN A 360 10.05 34.29 -9.21
N SER A 361 8.83 33.76 -9.08
CA SER A 361 8.18 32.99 -10.15
C SER A 361 7.05 33.79 -10.82
N THR A 362 7.35 34.43 -11.94
CA THR A 362 6.36 35.11 -12.80
C THR A 362 5.55 34.16 -13.70
N GLY A 363 5.62 32.84 -13.47
CA GLY A 363 5.05 31.84 -14.38
C GLY A 363 3.72 31.31 -13.91
N GLN A 364 2.69 31.34 -14.76
CA GLN A 364 1.57 30.40 -14.65
C GLN A 364 2.11 28.96 -14.75
N ALA A 365 1.47 28.00 -14.07
CA ALA A 365 1.86 26.61 -14.19
C ALA A 365 1.77 26.21 -15.67
N THR A 366 2.83 25.59 -16.19
CA THR A 366 2.86 25.12 -17.57
C THR A 366 1.77 24.08 -17.79
N GLU A 367 1.30 23.93 -19.02
CA GLU A 367 0.29 22.91 -19.34
C GLU A 367 0.76 21.50 -18.93
N LEU A 368 2.05 21.21 -19.06
CA LEU A 368 2.64 19.95 -18.63
C LEU A 368 2.53 19.75 -17.11
N GLU A 369 2.89 20.75 -16.30
CA GLU A 369 2.78 20.67 -14.83
C GLU A 369 1.34 20.47 -14.37
N VAL A 370 0.38 21.13 -15.02
CA VAL A 370 -1.06 20.91 -14.76
C VAL A 370 -1.43 19.46 -15.04
N LEU A 371 -1.01 18.92 -16.18
CA LEU A 371 -1.32 17.55 -16.58
C LEU A 371 -0.67 16.51 -15.67
N GLU A 372 0.58 16.73 -15.26
CA GLU A 372 1.29 15.89 -14.30
C GLU A 372 0.61 15.92 -12.92
N ALA A 373 0.17 17.10 -12.46
CA ALA A 373 -0.56 17.22 -11.21
C ALA A 373 -1.91 16.48 -11.23
N ILE A 374 -2.66 16.65 -12.33
CA ILE A 374 -3.91 15.91 -12.55
C ILE A 374 -3.64 14.39 -12.61
N ALA A 375 -2.59 13.97 -13.29
CA ALA A 375 -2.20 12.57 -13.39
C ALA A 375 -1.94 11.97 -12.00
N ARG A 376 -1.21 12.70 -11.14
CA ARG A 376 -0.93 12.26 -9.77
C ARG A 376 -2.20 12.06 -8.94
N LEU A 377 -3.14 13.00 -9.01
CA LEU A 377 -4.43 12.87 -8.32
C LEU A 377 -5.25 11.67 -8.84
N LYS A 378 -5.17 11.38 -10.14
CA LYS A 378 -5.82 10.20 -10.72
C LYS A 378 -5.15 8.90 -10.32
N GLU A 379 -3.83 8.86 -10.23
CA GLU A 379 -3.08 7.67 -9.84
C GLU A 379 -3.38 7.24 -8.40
N PHE A 380 -3.63 8.20 -7.50
CA PHE A 380 -4.15 7.92 -6.17
C PHE A 380 -5.66 7.63 -6.11
N SER A 381 -6.33 7.60 -7.28
CA SER A 381 -7.77 7.40 -7.43
C SER A 381 -8.61 8.46 -6.72
N PHE A 382 -8.07 9.67 -6.51
CA PHE A 382 -8.83 10.80 -5.96
C PHE A 382 -9.67 11.48 -7.04
N LEU A 383 -9.21 11.42 -8.29
CA LEU A 383 -9.94 11.88 -9.46
C LEU A 383 -10.11 10.76 -10.48
N SER A 384 -11.25 10.77 -11.18
CA SER A 384 -11.45 10.04 -12.44
C SER A 384 -11.50 11.03 -13.61
N LEU A 385 -11.24 10.53 -14.81
CA LEU A 385 -11.37 11.30 -16.05
C LEU A 385 -12.50 10.70 -16.89
N ARG A 386 -13.48 11.54 -17.20
CA ARG A 386 -14.51 11.28 -18.21
C ARG A 386 -14.20 12.11 -19.45
N GLN A 387 -14.06 11.44 -20.59
CA GLN A 387 -13.96 12.14 -21.88
C GLN A 387 -15.37 12.43 -22.40
N THR A 388 -15.59 13.65 -22.86
CA THR A 388 -16.84 14.01 -23.52
C THR A 388 -16.78 13.62 -25.00
N GLU A 389 -17.95 13.52 -25.64
CA GLU A 389 -18.07 13.21 -27.08
C GLU A 389 -17.28 14.19 -27.96
N ASN A 390 -17.10 15.42 -27.49
CA ASN A 390 -16.36 16.48 -28.18
C ASN A 390 -14.85 16.48 -27.86
N GLY A 391 -14.33 15.44 -27.18
CA GLY A 391 -12.92 15.34 -26.78
C GLY A 391 -12.52 16.21 -25.58
N GLY A 392 -13.50 16.82 -24.90
CA GLY A 392 -13.27 17.59 -23.67
C GLY A 392 -12.97 16.69 -22.48
N ARG A 393 -12.17 17.19 -21.54
CA ARG A 393 -11.81 16.48 -20.31
C ARG A 393 -12.67 16.97 -19.14
N ARG A 394 -13.38 16.04 -18.51
CA ARG A 394 -14.16 16.28 -17.30
C ARG A 394 -13.66 15.38 -16.19
N TYR A 395 -13.48 15.95 -15.01
CA TYR A 395 -12.95 15.23 -13.86
C TYR A 395 -14.03 15.06 -12.81
N GLU A 396 -14.00 13.94 -12.11
CA GLU A 396 -14.92 13.66 -11.03
C GLU A 396 -14.10 13.24 -9.80
N MET A 397 -14.45 13.78 -8.64
CA MET A 397 -13.87 13.42 -7.36
C MET A 397 -14.84 12.50 -6.62
N HIS A 398 -14.28 11.49 -5.96
CA HIS A 398 -15.07 10.66 -5.06
C HIS A 398 -15.67 11.52 -3.92
N LYS A 399 -16.99 11.51 -3.75
CA LYS A 399 -17.70 12.40 -2.79
C LYS A 399 -17.12 12.36 -1.38
N LEU A 400 -16.82 11.16 -0.88
CA LEU A 400 -16.24 11.04 0.46
C LEU A 400 -14.79 11.56 0.55
N VAL A 401 -14.02 11.54 -0.54
CA VAL A 401 -12.67 12.13 -0.58
C VAL A 401 -12.80 13.65 -0.48
N GLN A 402 -13.74 14.26 -1.20
CA GLN A 402 -14.05 15.68 -1.10
C GLN A 402 -14.39 16.08 0.34
N GLU A 403 -15.33 15.36 0.97
CA GLU A 403 -15.75 15.61 2.36
C GLU A 403 -14.58 15.49 3.34
N ALA A 404 -13.68 14.52 3.11
CA ALA A 404 -12.51 14.33 3.95
C ALA A 404 -11.51 15.48 3.83
N VAL A 405 -11.22 15.95 2.62
CA VAL A 405 -10.33 17.09 2.38
C VAL A 405 -10.88 18.35 3.06
N GLN A 406 -12.17 18.64 2.88
CA GLN A 406 -12.84 19.76 3.55
C GLN A 406 -12.80 19.64 5.08
N TYR A 407 -13.04 18.44 5.61
CA TYR A 407 -13.00 18.19 7.06
C TYR A 407 -11.62 18.48 7.65
N TRP A 408 -10.55 17.98 7.02
CA TRP A 408 -9.20 18.18 7.53
C TRP A 408 -8.76 19.64 7.44
N LEU A 409 -9.20 20.41 6.43
CA LEU A 409 -8.96 21.85 6.36
C LEU A 409 -9.68 22.66 7.43
N LYS A 410 -10.83 22.17 7.90
CA LYS A 410 -11.62 22.82 8.96
C LYS A 410 -11.09 22.51 10.36
N VAL A 411 -10.56 21.30 10.57
CA VAL A 411 -10.07 20.84 11.87
C VAL A 411 -8.59 21.15 12.09
N SER A 412 -7.80 21.21 11.02
CA SER A 412 -6.45 21.79 11.10
C SER A 412 -6.61 23.27 11.47
N GLY A 413 -5.88 23.73 12.49
CA GLY A 413 -5.95 25.12 12.96
C GLY A 413 -5.52 26.13 11.89
N PRO A 414 -5.25 27.40 12.27
CA PRO A 414 -4.63 28.35 11.37
C PRO A 414 -3.42 27.71 10.66
N MET A 415 -3.27 27.92 9.35
CA MET A 415 -2.03 27.53 8.67
C MET A 415 -0.87 28.20 9.43
N GLU A 416 -0.06 27.42 10.15
CA GLU A 416 1.28 27.90 10.49
C GLU A 416 1.97 28.10 9.14
N THR A 417 2.30 29.36 8.88
CA THR A 417 2.84 29.89 7.63
C THR A 417 3.86 28.93 7.02
N ILE A 418 3.44 28.16 6.03
CA ILE A 418 4.35 27.49 5.13
C ILE A 418 4.88 28.60 4.23
N VAL A 419 6.17 28.92 4.41
CA VAL A 419 6.97 29.94 3.72
C VAL A 419 6.74 31.38 4.19
N GLY A 420 7.47 31.76 5.25
CA GLY A 420 8.37 32.91 5.15
C GLY A 420 7.82 34.33 5.00
N LYS A 421 6.59 34.69 5.40
CA LYS A 421 6.23 36.09 5.68
C LYS A 421 5.27 36.26 6.85
N THR A 422 5.60 37.25 7.69
CA THR A 422 4.75 37.84 8.73
C THR A 422 3.43 38.34 8.11
N PRO A 423 2.27 38.17 8.76
CA PRO A 423 1.01 38.67 8.24
C PRO A 423 1.08 40.19 8.07
N GLU A 424 0.64 40.70 6.93
CA GLU A 424 0.32 42.12 6.80
C GLU A 424 -0.65 42.52 7.92
N VAL A 425 -0.35 43.66 8.54
CA VAL A 425 -1.11 44.24 9.65
C VAL A 425 -2.54 44.49 9.19
N GLY A 426 -3.45 43.55 9.47
CA GLY A 426 -4.88 43.67 9.17
C GLY A 426 -5.63 42.37 8.88
N SER A 427 -4.97 41.27 8.51
CA SER A 427 -5.66 39.99 8.30
C SER A 427 -5.35 38.99 9.42
N GLY A 428 -6.38 38.60 10.18
CA GLY A 428 -6.27 37.55 11.19
C GLY A 428 -5.82 36.21 10.59
N PRO A 429 -5.48 35.20 11.43
CA PRO A 429 -5.04 33.91 10.95
C PRO A 429 -6.09 33.30 10.00
N ARG A 430 -5.75 33.10 8.72
CA ARG A 430 -6.65 32.42 7.79
C ARG A 430 -6.56 30.92 8.06
N THR A 431 -7.71 30.28 8.31
CA THR A 431 -7.80 28.82 8.32
C THR A 431 -7.54 28.29 6.90
N GLY A 432 -7.03 27.08 6.78
CA GLY A 432 -6.84 26.44 5.47
C GLY A 432 -8.15 26.42 4.67
N GLU A 433 -9.29 26.16 5.34
CA GLU A 433 -10.63 26.24 4.75
C GLU A 433 -10.90 27.60 4.08
N ALA A 434 -10.70 28.72 4.80
CA ALA A 434 -10.98 30.05 4.26
C ALA A 434 -10.10 30.41 3.06
N TYR A 435 -8.85 29.92 3.04
CA TYR A 435 -7.94 30.11 1.91
C TYR A 435 -8.44 29.38 0.66
N TYR A 436 -8.63 28.06 0.74
CA TYR A 436 -9.00 27.24 -0.41
C TYR A 436 -10.42 27.49 -0.92
N SER A 437 -11.38 27.71 -0.01
CA SER A 437 -12.75 28.05 -0.42
C SER A 437 -12.81 29.43 -1.09
N GLY A 438 -11.99 30.38 -0.64
CA GLY A 438 -11.87 31.70 -1.25
C GLY A 438 -11.35 31.62 -2.69
N ILE A 439 -10.32 30.80 -2.92
CA ILE A 439 -9.79 30.55 -4.27
C ILE A 439 -10.86 29.91 -5.15
N ALA A 440 -11.55 28.86 -4.67
CA ALA A 440 -12.60 28.21 -5.44
C ALA A 440 -13.73 29.18 -5.86
N LEU A 441 -14.13 30.09 -4.97
CA LEU A 441 -15.13 31.13 -5.27
C LEU A 441 -14.65 32.14 -6.32
N GLN A 442 -13.37 32.53 -6.28
CA GLN A 442 -12.80 33.43 -7.30
C GLN A 442 -12.80 32.76 -8.68
N ILE A 443 -12.43 31.48 -8.73
CA ILE A 443 -12.45 30.70 -9.98
C ILE A 443 -13.87 30.56 -10.52
N ALA A 444 -14.84 30.21 -9.66
CA ALA A 444 -16.23 30.06 -10.05
C ALA A 444 -16.89 31.38 -10.50
N SER A 445 -16.45 32.52 -9.99
CA SER A 445 -16.95 33.85 -10.36
C SER A 445 -16.25 34.48 -11.57
N GLY A 446 -15.25 33.80 -12.15
CA GLY A 446 -14.51 34.28 -13.32
C GLY A 446 -13.61 35.50 -13.03
N GLN A 447 -13.36 35.82 -11.75
CA GLN A 447 -12.43 36.85 -11.34
C GLN A 447 -11.01 36.28 -11.45
N LYS A 448 -10.29 36.67 -12.50
CA LYS A 448 -8.88 36.33 -12.71
C LYS A 448 -7.98 37.11 -11.77
#